data_AF-A0A1J3J0B4-F1
#
_entry.id   AF-A0A1J3J0B4-F1
#
_cell.length_a   1.000
_cell.length_b   1.000
_cell.length_c   1.000
_cell.angle_alpha   90.00
_cell.angle_beta   90.00
_cell.angle_gamma   90.00
#
_symmetry.space_group_name_H-M   'P 1'
#
loop_
_entity.id
_entity.type
_entity.pdbx_description
1 polymer ?
#
loop_
_entity_poly.entity_id
_entity_poly.type
_entity_poly.pdbx_seq_one_letter_code
_entity_poly.pdbx_strand_id
1 'polypeptide(L)'
;LKPTLESTAEDFTSLMATNLESAYHISQLAHPLLKASGYGSIVFISSVSGIVSGTASIYGATKGAMNQLARNLACEWASDGIR
;
A
#
# COMPACT_ATOMS: atom_id res chain seq x y z
N LEU A 1 -1.43 -18.63 -5.07
CA LEU A 1 -0.26 -17.98 -4.45
C LEU A 1 0.65 -19.08 -3.92
N LYS A 2 1.96 -18.97 -4.12
CA LYS A 2 2.92 -20.00 -3.69
C LYS A 2 2.81 -20.21 -2.17
N PRO A 3 2.85 -21.45 -1.67
CA PRO A 3 3.03 -21.72 -0.25
C PRO A 3 4.27 -21.00 0.31
N THR A 4 4.26 -20.67 1.59
CA THR A 4 5.37 -19.93 2.21
C THR A 4 6.71 -20.66 2.09
N LEU A 5 6.72 -21.99 2.23
CA LEU A 5 7.94 -22.80 2.11
C LEU A 5 8.50 -22.88 0.69
N GLU A 6 7.70 -22.53 -0.32
CA GLU A 6 8.10 -22.51 -1.74
C GLU A 6 8.39 -21.08 -2.23
N SER A 7 8.18 -20.07 -1.40
CA SER A 7 8.40 -18.67 -1.76
C SER A 7 9.88 -18.33 -1.62
N THR A 8 10.46 -17.71 -2.65
CA THR A 8 11.86 -17.27 -2.61
C THR A 8 12.00 -15.84 -2.08
N ALA A 9 13.23 -15.41 -1.82
CA ALA A 9 13.53 -14.03 -1.46
C ALA A 9 13.15 -13.05 -2.59
N GLU A 10 13.30 -13.48 -3.85
CA GLU A 10 12.90 -12.72 -5.03
C GLU A 10 11.38 -12.61 -5.13
N ASP A 11 10.62 -13.67 -4.84
CA ASP A 11 9.15 -13.62 -4.78
C ASP A 11 8.70 -12.58 -3.73
N PHE A 12 9.33 -12.57 -2.56
CA PHE A 12 9.05 -11.60 -1.50
C PHE A 12 9.34 -10.17 -1.95
N THR A 13 10.56 -9.94 -2.45
CA THR A 13 11.02 -8.63 -2.91
C THR A 13 10.12 -8.09 -4.02
N SER A 14 9.80 -8.93 -5.01
CA SER A 14 8.94 -8.54 -6.12
C SER A 14 7.54 -8.15 -5.66
N LEU A 15 6.93 -8.93 -4.74
CA LEU A 15 5.60 -8.62 -4.20
C LEU A 15 5.60 -7.35 -3.34
N MET A 16 6.62 -7.14 -2.51
CA MET A 16 6.76 -5.93 -1.69
C MET A 16 6.97 -4.69 -2.55
N ALA A 17 7.92 -4.75 -3.49
CA ALA A 17 8.22 -3.66 -4.41
C ALA A 17 6.98 -3.27 -5.23
N THR A 18 6.29 -4.27 -5.77
CA THR A 18 5.15 -4.05 -6.66
C THR A 18 3.92 -3.56 -5.92
N ASN A 19 3.58 -4.15 -4.76
CA ASN A 19 2.34 -3.82 -4.08
C ASN A 19 2.47 -2.65 -3.11
N LEU A 20 3.57 -2.57 -2.35
CA LEU A 20 3.69 -1.61 -1.26
C LEU A 20 4.63 -0.46 -1.60
N GLU A 21 5.87 -0.74 -2.03
CA GLU A 21 6.86 0.31 -2.25
C GLU A 21 6.44 1.24 -3.38
N SER A 22 5.92 0.69 -4.48
CA SER A 22 5.38 1.47 -5.60
C SER A 22 4.32 2.48 -5.13
N ALA A 23 3.37 2.02 -4.31
CA ALA A 23 2.26 2.79 -3.77
C ALA A 23 2.75 3.87 -2.80
N TYR A 24 3.74 3.55 -1.97
CA TYR A 24 4.38 4.51 -1.07
C TYR A 24 5.10 5.62 -1.84
N HIS A 25 6.01 5.25 -2.75
CA HIS A 25 6.84 6.21 -3.48
C HIS A 25 6.02 7.10 -4.41
N ILE A 26 5.02 6.56 -5.12
CA ILE A 26 4.16 7.39 -5.96
C ILE A 26 3.34 8.37 -5.12
N SER A 27 2.90 7.98 -3.92
CA SER A 27 2.18 8.89 -3.02
C SER A 27 3.07 10.05 -2.58
N GLN A 28 4.33 9.77 -2.21
CA GLN A 28 5.31 10.82 -1.87
C GLN A 28 5.54 11.79 -3.03
N LEU A 29 5.75 11.25 -4.24
CA LEU A 29 5.99 12.06 -5.44
C LEU A 29 4.75 12.86 -5.87
N ALA A 30 3.55 12.34 -5.63
CA ALA A 30 2.29 12.99 -5.99
C ALA A 30 1.85 14.07 -4.99
N HIS A 31 2.33 14.04 -3.74
CA HIS A 31 1.93 14.99 -2.68
C HIS A 31 1.89 16.47 -3.12
N PRO A 32 2.95 17.06 -3.74
CA PRO A 32 2.90 18.47 -4.14
C PRO A 32 1.80 18.76 -5.16
N LEU A 33 1.52 17.82 -6.07
CA LEU A 33 0.47 17.97 -7.08
C LEU A 33 -0.93 17.82 -6.48
N LEU A 34 -1.10 16.87 -5.56
CA LEU A 34 -2.34 16.66 -4.83
C LEU A 34 -2.68 17.87 -3.96
N LYS A 35 -1.69 18.41 -3.24
CA LYS A 35 -1.83 19.62 -2.44
C LYS A 35 -2.18 20.83 -3.31
N ALA A 36 -1.49 21.01 -4.43
CA ALA A 36 -1.77 22.11 -5.35
C ALA A 36 -3.18 22.05 -5.97
N SER A 37 -3.77 20.85 -6.10
CA SER A 37 -5.14 20.70 -6.60
C SER A 37 -6.21 21.27 -5.66
N GLY A 38 -5.95 21.32 -4.35
CA GLY A 38 -6.90 21.75 -3.31
C GLY A 38 -8.01 20.76 -2.97
N TYR A 39 -8.12 19.62 -3.68
CA TYR A 39 -9.11 18.56 -3.42
C TYR A 39 -8.57 17.16 -3.76
N GLY A 40 -7.27 16.94 -3.53
CA GLY A 40 -6.57 15.71 -3.88
C GLY A 40 -7.09 14.48 -3.15
N SER A 41 -7.07 13.33 -3.81
CA SER A 41 -7.39 12.05 -3.18
C SER A 41 -6.55 10.90 -3.73
N ILE A 42 -6.23 9.94 -2.87
CA ILE A 42 -5.50 8.72 -3.21
C ILE A 42 -6.38 7.51 -2.87
N VAL A 43 -6.57 6.62 -3.84
CA VAL A 43 -7.32 5.37 -3.65
C VAL A 43 -6.37 4.18 -3.77
N PHE A 44 -6.16 3.49 -2.66
CA PHE A 44 -5.37 2.26 -2.63
C PHE A 44 -6.26 1.03 -2.88
N ILE A 45 -5.87 0.20 -3.84
CA ILE A 45 -6.57 -1.06 -4.15
C ILE A 45 -6.01 -2.19 -3.28
N SER A 46 -6.68 -2.44 -2.16
CA SER A 46 -6.33 -3.49 -1.21
C SER A 46 -6.98 -4.85 -1.54
N SER A 47 -7.14 -5.71 -0.53
CA SER A 47 -7.79 -7.03 -0.64
C SER A 47 -8.38 -7.45 0.71
N VAL A 48 -9.37 -8.34 0.70
CA VAL A 48 -9.87 -9.04 1.90
C VAL A 48 -8.73 -9.73 2.66
N SER A 49 -7.71 -10.22 1.94
CA SER A 49 -6.52 -10.84 2.52
C SER A 49 -5.63 -9.88 3.32
N GLY A 50 -5.85 -8.56 3.20
CA GLY A 50 -5.21 -7.55 4.04
C GLY A 50 -5.90 -7.33 5.40
N ILE A 51 -6.99 -8.06 5.66
CA ILE A 51 -7.79 -7.97 6.89
C ILE A 51 -7.98 -9.37 7.49
N VAL A 52 -8.29 -10.37 6.66
CA VAL A 52 -8.57 -11.74 7.09
C VAL A 52 -7.43 -12.67 6.68
N SER A 53 -7.08 -13.61 7.56
CA SER A 53 -6.05 -14.60 7.33
C SER A 53 -6.44 -15.61 6.24
N GLY A 54 -5.45 -16.09 5.47
CA GLY A 54 -5.62 -17.09 4.42
C GLY A 54 -4.30 -17.75 4.07
N THR A 55 -4.22 -18.40 2.91
CA THR A 55 -3.06 -19.22 2.50
C THR A 55 -1.96 -18.44 1.75
N ALA A 56 -2.07 -17.11 1.67
CA ALA A 56 -1.18 -16.26 0.88
C ALA A 56 -0.46 -15.23 1.75
N SER A 57 0.51 -15.68 2.54
CA SER A 57 1.14 -14.88 3.60
C SER A 57 1.74 -13.56 3.10
N ILE A 58 2.62 -13.59 2.10
CA ILE A 58 3.33 -12.39 1.60
C ILE A 58 2.33 -11.41 0.96
N TYR A 59 1.45 -11.91 0.10
CA TYR A 59 0.43 -11.07 -0.54
C TYR A 59 -0.49 -10.42 0.50
N GLY A 60 -1.01 -11.20 1.45
CA GLY A 60 -1.83 -10.69 2.55
C GLY A 60 -1.10 -9.62 3.36
N ALA A 61 0.17 -9.85 3.70
CA ALA A 61 1.02 -8.87 4.37
C ALA A 61 1.14 -7.56 3.58
N THR A 62 1.40 -7.61 2.26
CA THR A 62 1.49 -6.39 1.43
C THR A 62 0.18 -5.60 1.44
N LYS A 63 -0.98 -6.28 1.45
CA LYS A 63 -2.30 -5.63 1.46
C LYS A 63 -2.67 -5.10 2.84
N GLY A 64 -2.27 -5.78 3.91
CA GLY A 64 -2.36 -5.27 5.27
C GLY A 64 -1.52 -4.01 5.48
N ALA A 65 -0.28 -4.02 4.98
CA ALA A 65 0.60 -2.85 5.01
C ALA A 65 0.02 -1.67 4.22
N MET A 66 -0.57 -1.92 3.05
CA MET A 66 -1.26 -0.90 2.26
C MET A 66 -2.44 -0.28 3.00
N ASN A 67 -3.23 -1.07 3.73
CA ASN A 67 -4.31 -0.55 4.57
C ASN A 67 -3.78 0.37 5.68
N GLN A 68 -2.64 0.01 6.29
CA GLN A 68 -2.02 0.85 7.32
C GLN A 68 -1.42 2.12 6.72
N LEU A 69 -0.79 2.01 5.55
CA LEU A 69 -0.26 3.16 4.82
C LEU A 69 -1.37 4.18 4.53
N ALA A 70 -2.52 3.73 4.01
CA ALA A 70 -3.66 4.61 3.75
C ALA A 70 -4.10 5.38 5.00
N ARG A 71 -4.20 4.70 6.15
CA ARG A 71 -4.55 5.35 7.43
C ARG A 71 -3.50 6.36 7.88
N ASN A 72 -2.22 6.03 7.76
CA ASN A 72 -1.15 6.94 8.15
C ASN A 72 -1.14 8.19 7.27
N LEU A 73 -1.21 8.04 5.95
CA LEU A 73 -1.23 9.18 5.03
C LEU A 73 -2.46 10.06 5.21
N ALA A 74 -3.63 9.48 5.49
CA ALA A 74 -4.83 10.25 5.81
C ALA A 74 -4.62 11.13 7.05
N CYS A 75 -3.93 10.63 8.08
CA CYS A 75 -3.58 11.42 9.27
C CYS A 75 -2.53 12.49 8.96
N GLU A 76 -1.45 12.12 8.26
CA GLU A 76 -0.32 13.00 7.96
C GLU A 76 -0.71 14.16 7.04
N TRP A 77 -1.62 13.92 6.09
CA TRP A 77 -1.93 14.88 5.02
C TRP A 77 -3.33 15.51 5.15
N ALA A 78 -4.02 15.28 6.27
CA ALA A 78 -5.32 15.87 6.56
C ALA A 78 -5.32 17.41 6.47
N SER A 79 -4.29 18.07 7.02
CA SER A 79 -4.18 19.53 7.01
C SER A 79 -3.97 20.11 5.61
N ASP A 80 -3.49 19.29 4.68
CA ASP A 80 -3.30 19.65 3.27
C ASP A 80 -4.57 19.41 2.43
N GLY A 81 -5.66 18.93 3.04
CA GLY A 81 -6.91 18.63 2.35
C GLY A 81 -6.85 17.39 1.45
N ILE A 82 -5.87 16.51 1.65
CA ILE A 82 -5.69 15.27 0.88
C ILE A 82 -6.39 14.12 1.61
N ARG A 83 -7.16 13.30 0.86
CA ARG A 83 -7.91 12.15 1.38
C ARG A 83 -7.44 10.81 0.82
#